data_AF-A0A341CWY7-F1
#
_entry.id   AF-A0A341CWY7-F1
#
_cell.length_a   1.000
_cell.length_b   1.000
_cell.length_c   1.000
_cell.angle_alpha   90.00
_cell.angle_beta   90.00
_cell.angle_gamma   90.00
#
_symmetry.space_group_name_H-M   'P 1'
#
loop_
_entity.id
_entity.type
_entity.pdbx_description
1 polymer ?
#
loop_
_entity_poly.entity_id
_entity_poly.type
_entity_poly.pdbx_seq_one_letter_code
_entity_poly.pdbx_strand_id
1 'polypeptide(L)'
;MRAILGSYDSELTPAEYSPQLTRRMREAEDMVQKVHAHSSEMEAQLSQALEELGGQKQRADMLEMELKMLKSQAGPAEQSFLFSREEVSSLRLKVEELEGERSRLEEEKKVLETQLERLTLQGDYDQSRAKVLHLSLNPASAARQRLHEDRQRLREECARLRELVHALEAGGAVPPDLEATAGLPSSREVAELKKQVESAELKNQRLKEVFQTKIQEFRKVCYTLTGYQVDITTENQYRLTSMYAEHKTDCLIFKAAGPSGTKMQLLETEFSRTAQELIELYLLRQDSIPAFLSALTLDLFSRQTVA
;
A
#
# COMPACT_ATOMS: atom_id res chain seq x y z
N MET A 1 96.79 -110.52 23.94
CA MET A 1 96.77 -111.92 24.39
C MET A 1 96.47 -112.75 23.16
N ARG A 2 97.53 -113.27 22.54
CA ARG A 2 98.09 -114.58 22.89
C ARG A 2 97.05 -115.65 22.56
N ALA A 3 97.23 -116.33 21.44
CA ALA A 3 98.07 -117.53 21.43
C ALA A 3 97.46 -118.70 22.21
N ILE A 4 96.12 -118.75 22.35
CA ILE A 4 95.41 -119.91 22.90
C ILE A 4 94.16 -120.22 22.06
N LEU A 5 94.25 -120.10 20.75
CA LEU A 5 93.26 -120.69 19.82
C LEU A 5 93.99 -121.37 18.65
N GLY A 6 95.14 -121.96 18.96
CA GLY A 6 95.90 -122.86 18.09
C GLY A 6 96.00 -124.27 18.66
N SER A 7 95.11 -124.67 19.58
CA SER A 7 95.28 -125.92 20.32
C SER A 7 93.98 -126.65 20.69
N TYR A 8 92.88 -126.41 19.99
CA TYR A 8 91.60 -127.07 20.30
C TYR A 8 90.88 -127.68 19.08
N ASP A 9 91.55 -127.79 17.94
CA ASP A 9 91.01 -128.50 16.76
C ASP A 9 91.68 -129.87 16.51
N SER A 10 92.49 -130.33 17.45
CA SER A 10 93.08 -131.67 17.42
C SER A 10 92.65 -132.45 18.66
N GLU A 11 91.73 -133.39 18.42
CA GLU A 11 91.39 -134.57 19.23
C GLU A 11 90.34 -134.42 20.35
N LEU A 12 89.10 -134.79 20.03
CA LEU A 12 88.20 -135.69 20.79
C LEU A 12 86.88 -135.82 20.00
N THR A 13 86.87 -136.65 18.95
CA THR A 13 86.41 -138.05 18.91
C THR A 13 84.89 -138.26 19.12
N PRO A 14 84.24 -139.15 18.33
CA PRO A 14 82.80 -139.27 18.27
C PRO A 14 82.32 -140.42 19.18
N ALA A 15 81.97 -140.13 20.43
CA ALA A 15 81.18 -141.05 21.23
C ALA A 15 80.55 -140.30 22.40
N GLU A 16 79.30 -140.61 22.69
CA GLU A 16 78.50 -140.09 23.82
C GLU A 16 77.79 -138.74 23.57
N TYR A 17 76.97 -138.70 22.51
CA TYR A 17 75.91 -137.70 22.38
C TYR A 17 74.84 -137.88 23.46
N SER A 18 74.77 -136.93 24.41
CA SER A 18 73.63 -136.78 25.29
C SER A 18 72.58 -135.86 24.64
N PRO A 19 71.27 -136.16 24.77
CA PRO A 19 70.19 -135.36 24.17
C PRO A 19 70.07 -133.92 24.72
N GLN A 20 70.82 -133.58 25.77
CA GLN A 20 70.80 -132.26 26.40
C GLN A 20 71.67 -131.22 25.66
N LEU A 21 72.77 -131.63 25.02
CA LEU A 21 73.68 -130.72 24.31
C LEU A 21 73.08 -130.27 22.97
N THR A 22 72.47 -131.20 22.22
CA THR A 22 71.77 -130.90 20.95
C THR A 22 70.59 -129.93 21.16
N ARG A 23 69.94 -130.01 22.32
CA ARG A 23 68.86 -129.09 22.69
C ARG A 23 69.38 -127.68 22.96
N ARG A 24 70.50 -127.56 23.68
CA ARG A 24 71.19 -126.26 23.89
C ARG A 24 71.76 -125.66 22.61
N MET A 25 72.29 -126.49 21.71
CA MET A 25 72.78 -126.03 20.42
C MET A 25 71.65 -125.46 19.57
N ARG A 26 70.50 -126.16 19.49
CA ARG A 26 69.30 -125.63 18.82
C ARG A 26 68.78 -124.35 19.46
N GLU A 27 68.71 -124.30 20.79
CA GLU A 27 68.28 -123.08 21.49
C GLU A 27 69.22 -121.90 21.22
N ALA A 28 70.54 -122.14 21.12
CA ALA A 28 71.51 -121.11 20.75
C ALA A 28 71.39 -120.69 19.28
N GLU A 29 71.21 -121.64 18.36
CA GLU A 29 70.98 -121.36 16.93
C GLU A 29 69.69 -120.56 16.70
N ASP A 30 68.60 -120.93 17.39
CA ASP A 30 67.34 -120.19 17.34
C ASP A 30 67.49 -118.77 17.89
N MET A 31 68.28 -118.58 18.94
CA MET A 31 68.57 -117.25 19.49
C MET A 31 69.43 -116.41 18.54
N VAL A 32 70.42 -117.02 17.87
CA VAL A 32 71.24 -116.34 16.86
C VAL A 32 70.40 -115.96 15.63
N GLN A 33 69.50 -116.84 15.16
CA GLN A 33 68.58 -116.54 14.07
C GLN A 33 67.62 -115.41 14.45
N LYS A 34 67.10 -115.40 15.68
CA LYS A 34 66.26 -114.29 16.18
C LYS A 34 67.02 -112.97 16.25
N VAL A 35 68.25 -112.98 16.74
CA VAL A 35 69.09 -111.77 16.78
C VAL A 35 69.43 -111.28 15.37
N HIS A 36 69.70 -112.20 14.44
CA HIS A 36 70.01 -111.82 13.06
C HIS A 36 68.78 -111.27 12.32
N ALA A 37 67.61 -111.89 12.52
CA ALA A 37 66.35 -111.37 12.01
C ALA A 37 66.04 -109.97 12.58
N HIS A 38 66.25 -109.77 13.89
CA HIS A 38 66.05 -108.47 14.52
C HIS A 38 67.08 -107.43 14.04
N SER A 39 68.33 -107.81 13.83
CA SER A 39 69.37 -106.92 13.28
C SER A 39 69.03 -106.47 11.86
N SER A 40 68.57 -107.40 11.02
CA SER A 40 68.12 -107.08 9.65
C SER A 40 66.88 -106.18 9.65
N GLU A 41 65.95 -106.40 10.56
CA GLU A 41 64.77 -105.54 10.71
C GLU A 41 65.14 -104.13 11.20
N MET A 42 66.07 -104.00 12.16
CA MET A 42 66.59 -102.72 12.62
C MET A 42 67.36 -101.97 11.52
N GLU A 43 68.13 -102.68 10.69
CA GLU A 43 68.82 -102.08 9.53
C GLU A 43 67.83 -101.56 8.48
N ALA A 44 66.74 -102.29 8.22
CA ALA A 44 65.66 -101.86 7.34
C ALA A 44 64.93 -100.61 7.86
N GLN A 45 64.65 -100.57 9.17
CA GLN A 45 64.04 -99.39 9.80
C GLN A 45 64.98 -98.17 9.77
N LEU A 46 66.29 -98.38 9.96
CA LEU A 46 67.28 -97.31 9.90
C LEU A 46 67.40 -96.71 8.48
N SER A 47 67.38 -97.55 7.46
CA SER A 47 67.43 -97.12 6.07
C SER A 47 66.16 -96.37 5.65
N GLN A 48 64.98 -96.85 6.08
CA GLN A 48 63.72 -96.13 5.88
C GLN A 48 63.73 -94.74 6.56
N ALA A 49 64.22 -94.65 7.81
CA ALA A 49 64.30 -93.37 8.53
C ALA A 49 65.25 -92.37 7.86
N LEU A 50 66.35 -92.85 7.26
CA LEU A 50 67.30 -91.99 6.53
C LEU A 50 66.71 -91.44 5.23
N GLU A 51 65.91 -92.23 4.50
CA GLU A 51 65.19 -91.75 3.31
C GLU A 51 64.13 -90.71 3.68
N GLU A 52 63.36 -90.94 4.75
CA GLU A 52 62.38 -89.97 5.26
C GLU A 52 63.03 -88.66 5.71
N LEU A 53 64.17 -88.73 6.41
CA LEU A 53 64.96 -87.57 6.81
C LEU A 53 65.49 -86.79 5.59
N GLY A 54 65.97 -87.49 4.56
CA GLY A 54 66.38 -86.89 3.29
C GLY A 54 65.24 -86.14 2.60
N GLY A 55 64.06 -86.75 2.56
CA GLY A 55 62.85 -86.11 2.01
C GLY A 55 62.39 -84.89 2.81
N GLN A 56 62.45 -84.94 4.14
CA GLN A 56 62.13 -83.77 4.97
C GLN A 56 63.12 -82.62 4.79
N LYS A 57 64.43 -82.92 4.66
CA LYS A 57 65.45 -81.91 4.42
C LYS A 57 65.22 -81.16 3.10
N GLN A 58 64.89 -81.87 2.03
CA GLN A 58 64.56 -81.25 0.73
C GLN A 58 63.34 -80.33 0.83
N ARG A 59 62.31 -80.72 1.60
CA ARG A 59 61.13 -79.86 1.83
C ARG A 59 61.49 -78.59 2.62
N ALA A 60 62.35 -78.71 3.63
CA ALA A 60 62.84 -77.56 4.38
C ALA A 60 63.63 -76.59 3.49
N ASP A 61 64.53 -77.10 2.65
CA ASP A 61 65.32 -76.30 1.72
C ASP A 61 64.42 -75.57 0.69
N MET A 62 63.37 -76.23 0.18
CA MET A 62 62.39 -75.60 -0.71
C MET A 62 61.63 -74.46 -0.01
N LEU A 63 61.14 -74.69 1.21
CA LEU A 63 60.41 -73.67 1.99
C LEU A 63 61.31 -72.48 2.35
N GLU A 64 62.59 -72.71 2.66
CA GLU A 64 63.55 -71.63 2.89
C GLU A 64 63.78 -70.78 1.63
N MET A 65 63.80 -71.43 0.46
CA MET A 65 63.96 -70.74 -0.82
C MET A 65 62.71 -69.92 -1.17
N GLU A 66 61.51 -70.46 -0.93
CA GLU A 66 60.24 -69.73 -1.07
C GLU A 66 60.16 -68.53 -0.12
N LEU A 67 60.59 -68.69 1.14
CA LEU A 67 60.64 -67.58 2.10
C LEU A 67 61.63 -66.49 1.67
N LYS A 68 62.80 -66.86 1.13
CA LYS A 68 63.76 -65.87 0.59
C LYS A 68 63.19 -65.14 -0.62
N MET A 69 62.45 -65.82 -1.49
CA MET A 69 61.79 -65.22 -2.65
C MET A 69 60.64 -64.27 -2.27
N LEU A 70 59.81 -64.66 -1.28
CA LEU A 70 58.73 -63.79 -0.80
C LEU A 70 59.28 -62.54 -0.09
N LYS A 71 60.38 -62.68 0.64
CA LYS A 71 60.99 -61.57 1.38
C LYS A 71 61.68 -60.55 0.45
N SER A 72 62.26 -60.99 -0.66
CA SER A 72 62.79 -60.07 -1.68
C SER A 72 61.70 -59.36 -2.48
N GLN A 73 60.52 -59.97 -2.64
CA GLN A 73 59.34 -59.34 -3.25
C GLN A 73 58.62 -58.34 -2.32
N ALA A 74 58.76 -58.47 -1.00
CA ALA A 74 58.09 -57.58 -0.03
C ALA A 74 58.80 -56.24 0.21
N GLY A 75 60.11 -56.12 -0.05
CA GLY A 75 60.88 -54.88 0.10
C GLY A 75 60.34 -53.65 -0.67
N PRO A 76 59.84 -53.76 -1.91
CA PRO A 76 59.21 -52.64 -2.63
C PRO A 76 57.75 -52.35 -2.24
N ALA A 77 57.10 -53.25 -1.49
CA ALA A 77 55.68 -53.14 -1.11
C ALA A 77 55.42 -52.14 0.03
N GLU A 78 56.38 -51.95 0.95
CA GLU A 78 56.23 -51.00 2.06
C GLU A 78 56.34 -49.53 1.61
N GLN A 79 57.19 -49.24 0.61
CA GLN A 79 57.29 -47.89 0.04
C GLN A 79 56.03 -47.51 -0.75
N SER A 80 55.48 -48.45 -1.52
CA SER A 80 54.22 -48.23 -2.26
C SER A 80 53.00 -48.09 -1.33
N PHE A 81 53.02 -48.66 -0.12
CA PHE A 81 51.98 -48.46 0.89
C PHE A 81 52.02 -47.06 1.54
N LEU A 82 53.21 -46.48 1.72
CA LEU A 82 53.37 -45.11 2.23
C LEU A 82 52.92 -44.06 1.21
N PHE A 83 53.33 -44.20 -0.06
CA PHE A 83 52.82 -43.35 -1.14
C PHE A 83 51.30 -43.47 -1.30
N SER A 84 50.75 -44.68 -1.22
CA SER A 84 49.30 -44.89 -1.26
C SER A 84 48.57 -44.25 -0.07
N ARG A 85 49.16 -44.24 1.14
CA ARG A 85 48.57 -43.60 2.32
C ARG A 85 48.60 -42.08 2.24
N GLU A 86 49.69 -41.50 1.73
CA GLU A 86 49.79 -40.06 1.48
C GLU A 86 48.82 -39.62 0.38
N GLU A 87 48.70 -40.38 -0.71
CA GLU A 87 47.67 -40.19 -1.75
C GLU A 87 46.25 -40.31 -1.19
N VAL A 88 45.97 -41.29 -0.34
CA VAL A 88 44.67 -41.42 0.32
C VAL A 88 44.40 -40.22 1.24
N SER A 89 45.42 -39.70 1.93
CA SER A 89 45.26 -38.51 2.78
C SER A 89 45.04 -37.23 1.96
N SER A 90 45.72 -37.07 0.83
CA SER A 90 45.53 -35.92 -0.07
C SER A 90 44.18 -35.97 -0.77
N LEU A 91 43.73 -37.17 -1.18
CA LEU A 91 42.39 -37.39 -1.72
C LEU A 91 41.31 -37.11 -0.68
N ARG A 92 41.49 -37.49 0.59
CA ARG A 92 40.56 -37.17 1.68
C ARG A 92 40.46 -35.66 1.90
N LEU A 93 41.59 -34.96 1.99
CA LEU A 93 41.61 -33.50 2.07
C LEU A 93 40.91 -32.87 0.86
N LYS A 94 41.11 -33.42 -0.34
CA LYS A 94 40.45 -32.90 -1.54
C LYS A 94 38.93 -33.15 -1.52
N VAL A 95 38.49 -34.28 -0.98
CA VAL A 95 37.06 -34.54 -0.77
C VAL A 95 36.47 -33.55 0.22
N GLU A 96 37.13 -33.29 1.35
CA GLU A 96 36.68 -32.29 2.33
C GLU A 96 36.63 -30.88 1.75
N GLU A 97 37.62 -30.47 0.94
CA GLU A 97 37.60 -29.20 0.21
C GLU A 97 36.40 -29.11 -0.75
N LEU A 98 36.18 -30.16 -1.56
CA LEU A 98 35.08 -30.21 -2.53
C LEU A 98 33.71 -30.22 -1.84
N GLU A 99 33.58 -30.87 -0.67
CA GLU A 99 32.38 -30.83 0.16
C GLU A 99 32.14 -29.42 0.73
N GLY A 100 33.21 -28.73 1.13
CA GLY A 100 33.16 -27.33 1.55
C GLY A 100 32.75 -26.38 0.43
N GLU A 101 33.31 -26.53 -0.77
CA GLU A 101 32.93 -25.75 -1.95
C GLU A 101 31.47 -26.03 -2.36
N ARG A 102 31.06 -27.30 -2.33
CA ARG A 102 29.69 -27.69 -2.63
C ARG A 102 28.70 -27.07 -1.64
N SER A 103 28.99 -27.09 -0.34
CA SER A 103 28.10 -26.48 0.66
C SER A 103 27.98 -24.96 0.49
N ARG A 104 29.08 -24.26 0.20
CA ARG A 104 29.05 -22.83 -0.16
C ARG A 104 28.22 -22.55 -1.41
N LEU A 105 28.41 -23.32 -2.47
CA LEU A 105 27.63 -23.18 -3.70
C LEU A 105 26.14 -23.48 -3.48
N GLU A 106 25.81 -24.44 -2.61
CA GLU A 106 24.42 -24.73 -2.24
C GLU A 106 23.77 -23.57 -1.48
N GLU A 107 24.50 -22.89 -0.59
CA GLU A 107 24.03 -21.69 0.11
C GLU A 107 23.84 -20.51 -0.85
N GLU A 108 24.82 -20.23 -1.71
CA GLU A 108 24.72 -19.19 -2.73
C GLU A 108 23.55 -19.44 -3.67
N LYS A 109 23.35 -20.70 -4.10
CA LYS A 109 22.21 -21.11 -4.92
C LYS A 109 20.88 -20.82 -4.23
N LYS A 110 20.73 -21.17 -2.94
CA LYS A 110 19.50 -20.87 -2.17
C LYS A 110 19.23 -19.36 -2.11
N VAL A 111 20.27 -18.56 -1.87
CA VAL A 111 20.13 -17.10 -1.84
C VAL A 111 19.70 -16.57 -3.21
N LEU A 112 20.29 -17.05 -4.30
CA LEU A 112 19.91 -16.66 -5.66
C LEU A 112 18.49 -17.12 -6.01
N GLU A 113 18.09 -18.33 -5.60
CA GLU A 113 16.73 -18.85 -5.80
C GLU A 113 15.69 -17.97 -5.08
N THR A 114 15.91 -17.65 -3.81
CA THR A 114 15.00 -16.75 -3.06
C THR A 114 14.95 -15.34 -3.65
N GLN A 115 16.06 -14.82 -4.19
CA GLN A 115 16.08 -13.54 -4.90
C GLN A 115 15.27 -13.61 -6.20
N LEU A 116 15.45 -14.67 -6.99
CA LEU A 116 14.70 -14.89 -8.22
C LEU A 116 13.20 -15.05 -7.96
N GLU A 117 12.81 -15.77 -6.91
CA GLU A 117 11.42 -15.90 -6.49
C GLU A 117 10.83 -14.53 -6.15
N ARG A 118 11.56 -13.71 -5.38
CA ARG A 118 11.11 -12.35 -5.05
C ARG A 118 10.92 -11.49 -6.30
N LEU A 119 11.86 -11.53 -7.24
CA LEU A 119 11.76 -10.78 -8.50
C LEU A 119 10.58 -11.29 -9.35
N THR A 120 10.39 -12.61 -9.41
CA THR A 120 9.25 -13.23 -10.10
C THR A 120 7.91 -12.79 -9.50
N LEU A 121 7.81 -12.72 -8.18
CA LEU A 121 6.62 -12.20 -7.48
C LEU A 121 6.37 -10.71 -7.75
N GLN A 122 7.42 -9.93 -8.03
CA GLN A 122 7.32 -8.52 -8.45
C GLN A 122 6.98 -8.37 -9.93
N GLY A 123 6.97 -9.47 -10.70
CA GLY A 123 6.63 -9.48 -12.12
C GLY A 123 7.83 -9.41 -13.06
N ASP A 124 9.06 -9.62 -12.58
CA ASP A 124 10.22 -9.76 -13.44
C ASP A 124 10.14 -11.05 -14.25
N TYR A 125 10.65 -11.00 -15.47
CA TYR A 125 10.61 -12.10 -16.42
C TYR A 125 11.89 -12.16 -17.25
N ASP A 126 12.21 -13.36 -17.69
CA ASP A 126 13.36 -13.62 -18.55
C ASP A 126 13.01 -13.33 -20.01
N GLN A 127 13.68 -12.33 -20.60
CA GLN A 127 13.40 -11.84 -21.97
C GLN A 127 13.68 -12.88 -23.05
N SER A 128 14.56 -13.85 -22.77
CA SER A 128 14.88 -14.94 -23.68
C SER A 128 13.75 -15.97 -23.80
N ARG A 129 12.95 -16.12 -22.72
CA ARG A 129 11.93 -17.16 -22.57
C ARG A 129 10.51 -16.62 -22.70
N ALA A 130 10.29 -15.37 -22.32
CA ALA A 130 8.97 -14.76 -22.31
C ALA A 130 9.01 -13.35 -22.93
N LYS A 131 8.03 -13.06 -23.79
CA LYS A 131 7.81 -11.73 -24.35
C LYS A 131 6.47 -11.20 -23.83
N VAL A 132 6.51 -10.07 -23.13
CA VAL A 132 5.30 -9.42 -22.63
C VAL A 132 4.65 -8.63 -23.76
N LEU A 133 3.38 -8.93 -24.04
CA LEU A 133 2.56 -8.23 -25.02
C LEU A 133 1.38 -7.58 -24.32
N HIS A 134 1.01 -6.39 -24.76
CA HIS A 134 -0.22 -5.73 -24.37
C HIS A 134 -0.85 -5.09 -25.60
N LEU A 135 -2.15 -4.82 -25.53
CA LEU A 135 -2.84 -4.09 -26.60
C LEU A 135 -2.22 -2.69 -26.73
N SER A 136 -1.96 -2.26 -27.97
CA SER A 136 -1.49 -0.90 -28.26
C SER A 136 -2.52 0.14 -27.82
N LEU A 137 -3.80 -0.16 -28.07
CA LEU A 137 -4.94 0.56 -27.53
C LEU A 137 -5.38 -0.11 -26.23
N ASN A 138 -4.86 0.38 -25.11
CA ASN A 138 -5.25 -0.08 -23.78
C ASN A 138 -5.88 1.08 -22.99
N PRO A 139 -6.67 0.80 -21.94
CA PRO A 139 -7.29 1.85 -21.14
C PRO A 139 -6.28 2.84 -20.54
N ALA A 140 -5.07 2.39 -20.21
CA ALA A 140 -4.02 3.26 -19.67
C ALA A 140 -3.45 4.22 -20.73
N SER A 141 -3.29 3.81 -21.98
CA SER A 141 -2.84 4.65 -23.08
C SER A 141 -3.91 5.65 -23.48
N ALA A 142 -5.18 5.23 -23.51
CA ALA A 142 -6.31 6.13 -23.70
C ALA A 142 -6.41 7.19 -22.58
N ALA A 143 -6.23 6.79 -21.32
CA ALA A 143 -6.23 7.74 -20.20
C ALA A 143 -5.05 8.72 -20.27
N ARG A 144 -3.85 8.25 -20.62
CA ARG A 144 -2.68 9.13 -20.85
C ARG A 144 -2.91 10.11 -21.99
N GLN A 145 -3.54 9.67 -23.08
CA GLN A 145 -3.86 10.53 -24.22
C GLN A 145 -4.88 11.61 -23.84
N ARG A 146 -5.97 11.25 -23.15
CA ARG A 146 -6.95 12.22 -22.64
C ARG A 146 -6.30 13.25 -21.72
N LEU A 147 -5.45 12.80 -20.79
CA LEU A 147 -4.72 13.70 -19.90
C LEU A 147 -3.81 14.66 -20.70
N HIS A 148 -3.18 14.17 -21.77
CA HIS A 148 -2.41 15.01 -22.67
C HIS A 148 -3.28 16.05 -23.40
N GLU A 149 -4.42 15.64 -23.93
CA GLU A 149 -5.38 16.51 -24.63
C GLU A 149 -5.93 17.58 -23.68
N ASP A 150 -6.33 17.21 -22.47
CA ASP A 150 -6.82 18.14 -21.44
C ASP A 150 -5.72 19.13 -21.04
N ARG A 151 -4.47 18.66 -20.89
CA ARG A 151 -3.34 19.53 -20.57
C ARG A 151 -3.00 20.47 -21.74
N GLN A 152 -3.24 20.07 -22.99
CA GLN A 152 -3.09 20.97 -24.13
C GLN A 152 -4.19 22.04 -24.15
N ARG A 153 -5.46 21.64 -23.99
CA ARG A 153 -6.59 22.56 -23.90
C ARG A 153 -6.39 23.58 -22.78
N LEU A 154 -5.98 23.14 -21.60
CA LEU A 154 -5.70 24.03 -20.47
C LEU A 154 -4.56 25.00 -20.78
N ARG A 155 -3.50 24.55 -21.45
CA ARG A 155 -2.39 25.45 -21.86
C ARG A 155 -2.85 26.50 -22.86
N GLU A 156 -3.68 26.11 -23.83
CA GLU A 156 -4.23 27.02 -24.82
C GLU A 156 -5.17 28.04 -24.17
N GLU A 157 -6.04 27.61 -23.25
CA GLU A 157 -6.91 28.51 -22.48
C GLU A 157 -6.11 29.47 -21.60
N CYS A 158 -5.08 28.97 -20.90
CA CYS A 158 -4.19 29.83 -20.13
C CYS A 158 -3.44 30.84 -21.02
N ALA A 159 -3.01 30.43 -22.22
CA ALA A 159 -2.37 31.35 -23.16
C ALA A 159 -3.36 32.43 -23.62
N ARG A 160 -4.57 32.04 -24.05
CA ARG A 160 -5.64 32.96 -24.45
C ARG A 160 -6.03 33.94 -23.33
N LEU A 161 -6.15 33.45 -22.09
CA LEU A 161 -6.46 34.28 -20.93
C LEU A 161 -5.32 35.25 -20.60
N ARG A 162 -4.06 34.82 -20.72
CA ARG A 162 -2.91 35.71 -20.55
C ARG A 162 -2.87 36.80 -21.60
N GLU A 163 -3.16 36.46 -22.87
CA GLU A 163 -3.27 37.45 -23.95
C GLU A 163 -4.41 38.44 -23.68
N LEU A 164 -5.56 37.97 -23.21
CA LEU A 164 -6.70 38.80 -22.81
C LEU A 164 -6.31 39.76 -21.67
N VAL A 165 -5.68 39.26 -20.62
CA VAL A 165 -5.22 40.08 -19.49
C VAL A 165 -4.21 41.12 -19.97
N HIS A 166 -3.23 40.74 -20.80
CA HIS A 166 -2.28 41.69 -21.36
C HIS A 166 -2.95 42.76 -22.23
N ALA A 167 -3.96 42.41 -23.04
CA ALA A 167 -4.70 43.39 -23.84
C ALA A 167 -5.48 44.38 -22.95
N LEU A 168 -6.10 43.90 -21.88
CA LEU A 168 -6.81 44.71 -20.88
C LEU A 168 -5.84 45.62 -20.10
N GLU A 169 -4.69 45.10 -19.65
CA GLU A 169 -3.65 45.85 -18.96
C GLU A 169 -3.03 46.93 -19.86
N ALA A 170 -2.89 46.67 -21.15
CA ALA A 170 -2.42 47.63 -22.15
C ALA A 170 -3.47 48.71 -22.50
N GLY A 171 -4.68 48.64 -21.93
CA GLY A 171 -5.78 49.58 -22.23
C GLY A 171 -6.35 49.44 -23.63
N GLY A 172 -6.08 48.33 -24.32
CA GLY A 172 -6.58 48.02 -25.65
C GLY A 172 -8.00 47.45 -25.63
N ALA A 173 -8.72 47.60 -26.75
CA ALA A 173 -9.99 46.92 -26.94
C ALA A 173 -9.76 45.41 -27.02
N VAL A 174 -10.55 44.64 -26.28
CA VAL A 174 -10.45 43.18 -26.29
C VAL A 174 -10.88 42.66 -27.67
N PRO A 175 -10.11 41.76 -28.30
CA PRO A 175 -10.51 41.11 -29.54
C PRO A 175 -11.84 40.34 -29.35
N PRO A 176 -12.80 40.45 -30.29
CA PRO A 176 -14.14 39.85 -30.15
C PRO A 176 -14.11 38.31 -29.98
N ASP A 177 -13.08 37.64 -30.50
CA ASP A 177 -12.88 36.19 -30.34
C ASP A 177 -12.54 35.79 -28.88
N LEU A 178 -11.93 36.69 -28.10
CA LEU A 178 -11.57 36.47 -26.71
C LEU A 178 -12.69 36.88 -25.73
N GLU A 179 -13.56 37.84 -26.12
CA GLU A 179 -14.74 38.22 -25.33
C GLU A 179 -15.79 37.10 -25.27
N ALA A 180 -16.03 36.40 -26.38
CA ALA A 180 -17.04 35.35 -26.47
C ALA A 180 -16.72 34.12 -25.59
N THR A 181 -15.43 33.85 -25.35
CA THR A 181 -14.98 32.67 -24.60
C THR A 181 -14.91 32.93 -23.09
N ALA A 182 -14.77 34.19 -22.68
CA ALA A 182 -14.65 34.60 -21.27
C ALA A 182 -16.01 34.69 -20.53
N GLY A 183 -17.13 34.44 -21.21
CA GLY A 183 -18.47 34.59 -20.61
C GLY A 183 -18.77 36.03 -20.16
N LEU A 184 -18.00 36.99 -20.66
CA LEU A 184 -18.26 38.40 -20.43
C LEU A 184 -19.53 38.75 -21.22
N PRO A 185 -20.57 39.32 -20.59
CA PRO A 185 -21.78 39.71 -21.31
C PRO A 185 -21.36 40.66 -22.42
N SER A 186 -21.74 40.33 -23.66
CA SER A 186 -21.33 41.13 -24.81
C SER A 186 -21.72 42.59 -24.56
N SER A 187 -20.89 43.54 -24.99
CA SER A 187 -21.16 44.97 -24.84
C SER A 187 -22.58 45.38 -25.31
N ARG A 188 -23.18 44.60 -26.23
CA ARG A 188 -24.56 44.74 -26.70
C ARG A 188 -25.61 44.34 -25.65
N GLU A 189 -25.41 43.23 -24.94
CA GLU A 189 -26.30 42.75 -23.88
C GLU A 189 -26.30 43.71 -22.68
N VAL A 190 -25.13 44.24 -22.32
CA VAL A 190 -25.01 45.27 -21.29
C VAL A 190 -25.74 46.56 -21.70
N ALA A 191 -25.65 46.96 -22.96
CA ALA A 191 -26.36 48.14 -23.47
C ALA A 191 -27.88 47.94 -23.49
N GLU A 192 -28.35 46.73 -23.79
CA GLU A 192 -29.78 46.40 -23.79
C GLU A 192 -30.35 46.35 -22.37
N LEU A 193 -29.65 45.74 -21.43
CA LEU A 193 -30.04 45.73 -20.01
C LEU A 193 -30.08 47.13 -19.41
N LYS A 194 -29.10 48.00 -19.74
CA LYS A 194 -29.12 49.41 -19.32
C LYS A 194 -30.35 50.15 -19.82
N LYS A 195 -30.70 49.97 -21.10
CA LYS A 195 -31.93 50.56 -21.67
C LYS A 195 -33.19 50.06 -20.98
N GLN A 196 -33.24 48.78 -20.60
CA GLN A 196 -34.37 48.22 -19.87
C GLN A 196 -34.51 48.85 -18.49
N VAL A 197 -33.40 49.01 -17.75
CA VAL A 197 -33.38 49.68 -16.45
C VAL A 197 -33.83 51.13 -16.56
N GLU A 198 -33.27 51.90 -17.49
CA GLU A 198 -33.68 53.30 -17.74
C GLU A 198 -35.18 53.40 -18.08
N SER A 199 -35.70 52.46 -18.87
CA SER A 199 -37.13 52.43 -19.21
C SER A 199 -38.02 52.13 -18.00
N ALA A 200 -37.56 51.27 -17.08
CA ALA A 200 -38.29 50.90 -15.87
C ALA A 200 -38.26 52.05 -14.84
N GLU A 201 -37.11 52.71 -14.69
CA GLU A 201 -36.97 53.91 -13.86
C GLU A 201 -37.88 55.03 -14.34
N LEU A 202 -37.92 55.29 -15.65
CA LEU A 202 -38.80 56.30 -16.23
C LEU A 202 -40.29 55.98 -16.00
N LYS A 203 -40.69 54.70 -16.11
CA LYS A 203 -42.06 54.27 -15.80
C LYS A 203 -42.40 54.50 -14.32
N ASN A 204 -41.49 54.18 -13.41
CA ASN A 204 -41.67 54.42 -11.98
C ASN A 204 -41.77 55.91 -11.65
N GLN A 205 -40.98 56.75 -12.30
CA GLN A 205 -41.04 58.20 -12.14
C GLN A 205 -42.39 58.76 -12.59
N ARG A 206 -42.86 58.38 -13.79
CA ARG A 206 -44.19 58.77 -14.30
C ARG A 206 -45.32 58.31 -13.38
N LEU A 207 -45.22 57.11 -12.83
CA LEU A 207 -46.22 56.59 -11.90
C LEU A 207 -46.27 57.43 -10.61
N LYS A 208 -45.12 57.84 -10.07
CA LYS A 208 -45.05 58.75 -8.91
C LYS A 208 -45.67 60.11 -9.22
N GLU A 209 -45.41 60.68 -10.40
CA GLU A 209 -45.99 61.94 -10.84
C GLU A 209 -47.52 61.85 -10.93
N VAL A 210 -48.04 60.81 -11.59
CA VAL A 210 -49.50 60.58 -11.68
C VAL A 210 -50.12 60.40 -10.30
N PHE A 211 -49.48 59.65 -9.40
CA PHE A 211 -49.96 59.48 -8.04
C PHE A 211 -50.00 60.81 -7.28
N GLN A 212 -48.95 61.63 -7.39
CA GLN A 212 -48.92 62.96 -6.77
C GLN A 212 -50.04 63.86 -7.32
N THR A 213 -50.23 63.90 -8.64
CA THR A 213 -51.32 64.68 -9.26
C THR A 213 -52.68 64.21 -8.77
N LYS A 214 -52.92 62.89 -8.69
CA LYS A 214 -54.19 62.33 -8.22
C LYS A 214 -54.46 62.61 -6.74
N ILE A 215 -53.44 62.54 -5.88
CA ILE A 215 -53.58 62.90 -4.46
C ILE A 215 -53.84 64.40 -4.30
N GLN A 216 -53.18 65.26 -5.07
CA GLN A 216 -53.44 66.70 -5.06
C GLN A 216 -54.85 67.04 -5.55
N GLU A 217 -55.31 66.39 -6.62
CA GLU A 217 -56.69 66.49 -7.13
C GLU A 217 -57.69 66.10 -6.03
N PHE A 218 -57.48 64.96 -5.38
CA PHE A 218 -58.31 64.49 -4.27
C PHE A 218 -58.31 65.48 -3.09
N ARG A 219 -57.14 65.97 -2.66
CA ARG A 219 -57.04 66.97 -1.57
C ARG A 219 -57.79 68.25 -1.92
N LYS A 220 -57.71 68.73 -3.17
CA LYS A 220 -58.42 69.93 -3.63
C LYS A 220 -59.93 69.71 -3.63
N VAL A 221 -60.40 68.54 -4.05
CA VAL A 221 -61.83 68.19 -4.00
C VAL A 221 -62.31 68.10 -2.56
N CYS A 222 -61.60 67.40 -1.68
CA CYS A 222 -61.93 67.33 -0.26
C CYS A 222 -61.96 68.71 0.40
N TYR A 223 -60.98 69.57 0.12
CA TYR A 223 -60.95 70.93 0.63
C TYR A 223 -62.17 71.75 0.17
N THR A 224 -62.56 71.62 -1.10
CA THR A 224 -63.70 72.36 -1.66
C THR A 224 -65.04 71.83 -1.12
N LEU A 225 -65.18 70.53 -0.93
CA LEU A 225 -66.44 69.90 -0.50
C LEU A 225 -66.66 69.97 1.02
N THR A 226 -65.60 69.77 1.79
CA THR A 226 -65.70 69.65 3.26
C THR A 226 -65.20 70.87 4.01
N GLY A 227 -64.49 71.78 3.32
CA GLY A 227 -63.85 72.94 3.95
C GLY A 227 -62.55 72.61 4.67
N TYR A 228 -62.07 71.36 4.66
CA TYR A 228 -60.82 70.97 5.33
C TYR A 228 -59.71 70.54 4.38
N GLN A 229 -58.54 71.15 4.53
CA GLN A 229 -57.32 70.74 3.86
C GLN A 229 -56.63 69.68 4.72
N VAL A 230 -56.45 68.49 4.17
CA VAL A 230 -55.82 67.34 4.85
C VAL A 230 -54.40 67.15 4.33
N ASP A 231 -53.42 67.43 5.18
CA ASP A 231 -51.99 67.24 4.90
C ASP A 231 -51.37 66.16 5.77
N ILE A 232 -50.49 65.37 5.18
CA ILE A 232 -49.75 64.31 5.88
C ILE A 232 -48.43 64.92 6.37
N THR A 233 -48.21 64.98 7.68
CA THR A 233 -47.01 65.59 8.27
C THR A 233 -45.89 64.57 8.46
N THR A 234 -45.99 63.78 9.52
CA THR A 234 -45.07 62.71 9.91
C THR A 234 -45.81 61.38 9.93
N GLU A 235 -45.12 60.25 10.15
CA GLU A 235 -45.72 58.91 10.10
C GLU A 235 -47.03 58.84 10.92
N ASN A 236 -48.13 58.62 10.20
CA ASN A 236 -49.49 58.46 10.71
C ASN A 236 -50.12 59.69 11.39
N GLN A 237 -49.64 60.90 11.06
CA GLN A 237 -50.25 62.15 11.50
C GLN A 237 -50.84 62.94 10.32
N TYR A 238 -52.08 63.39 10.51
CA TYR A 238 -52.87 64.15 9.55
C TYR A 238 -53.17 65.52 10.14
N ARG A 239 -52.66 66.56 9.49
CA ARG A 239 -52.96 67.94 9.78
C ARG A 239 -54.20 68.35 8.99
N LEU A 240 -55.18 68.88 9.71
CA LEU A 240 -56.40 69.44 9.17
C LEU A 240 -56.36 70.95 9.36
N THR A 241 -56.44 71.68 8.25
CA THR A 241 -56.57 73.14 8.24
C THR A 241 -57.94 73.51 7.69
N SER A 242 -58.72 74.30 8.44
CA SER A 242 -60.03 74.75 7.99
C SER A 242 -59.91 75.86 6.94
N MET A 243 -60.82 75.90 5.98
CA MET A 243 -60.99 76.98 5.01
C MET A 243 -61.34 78.30 5.70
N TYR A 244 -62.01 78.22 6.85
CA TYR A 244 -62.47 79.35 7.65
C TYR A 244 -61.59 79.59 8.89
N ALA A 245 -60.32 79.16 8.84
CA ALA A 245 -59.37 79.39 9.93
C ALA A 245 -59.11 80.90 10.15
N GLU A 246 -59.17 81.34 11.41
CA GLU A 246 -58.95 82.75 11.80
C GLU A 246 -57.46 83.12 11.66
N HIS A 247 -56.56 82.19 11.98
CA HIS A 247 -55.12 82.32 11.80
C HIS A 247 -54.53 81.19 10.95
N LYS A 248 -53.46 81.49 10.20
CA LYS A 248 -52.75 80.49 9.36
C LYS A 248 -52.09 79.36 10.16
N THR A 249 -51.95 79.54 11.47
CA THR A 249 -51.40 78.57 12.43
C THR A 249 -52.46 77.63 12.97
N ASP A 250 -53.74 77.94 12.77
CA ASP A 250 -54.86 77.17 13.31
C ASP A 250 -55.00 75.87 12.54
N CYS A 251 -54.65 74.78 13.21
CA CYS A 251 -54.74 73.45 12.64
C CYS A 251 -55.06 72.42 13.72
N LEU A 252 -55.80 71.40 13.31
CA LEU A 252 -56.03 70.21 14.11
C LEU A 252 -55.08 69.11 13.65
N ILE A 253 -54.52 68.35 14.57
CA ILE A 253 -53.63 67.24 14.23
C ILE A 253 -54.29 65.95 14.72
N PHE A 254 -54.58 65.04 13.81
CA PHE A 254 -55.09 63.70 14.11
C PHE A 254 -53.98 62.68 13.92
N LYS A 255 -53.83 61.77 14.87
CA LYS A 255 -52.93 60.63 14.77
C LYS A 255 -53.74 59.36 14.57
N ALA A 256 -53.39 58.54 13.58
CA ALA A 256 -53.99 57.23 13.43
C ALA A 256 -53.45 56.29 14.53
N ALA A 257 -54.37 55.76 15.35
CA ALA A 257 -54.09 54.84 16.44
C ALA A 257 -54.50 53.41 16.05
N GLY A 258 -53.54 52.48 16.09
CA GLY A 258 -53.73 51.05 15.85
C GLY A 258 -53.16 50.54 14.50
N PRO A 259 -52.98 49.21 14.34
CA PRO A 259 -52.33 48.60 13.18
C PRO A 259 -53.09 48.77 11.85
N SER A 260 -54.38 49.13 11.92
CA SER A 260 -55.27 49.26 10.75
C SER A 260 -55.59 50.73 10.39
N GLY A 261 -55.04 51.72 11.11
CA GLY A 261 -55.27 53.14 10.87
C GLY A 261 -56.73 53.63 11.02
N THR A 262 -57.62 52.79 11.54
CA THR A 262 -59.09 53.02 11.52
C THR A 262 -59.57 53.96 12.62
N LYS A 263 -58.86 54.07 13.73
CA LYS A 263 -59.19 55.01 14.81
C LYS A 263 -58.27 56.21 14.74
N MET A 264 -58.85 57.41 14.72
CA MET A 264 -58.11 58.66 14.72
C MET A 264 -58.20 59.29 16.10
N GLN A 265 -57.07 59.70 16.67
CA GLN A 265 -57.00 60.41 17.95
C GLN A 265 -56.58 61.85 17.70
N LEU A 266 -57.32 62.81 18.28
CA LEU A 266 -56.94 64.21 18.21
C LEU A 266 -55.76 64.48 19.15
N LEU A 267 -54.71 65.12 18.63
CA LEU A 267 -53.60 65.65 19.41
C LEU A 267 -53.93 67.07 19.83
N GLU A 268 -53.53 67.42 21.05
CA GLU A 268 -53.69 68.78 21.56
C GLU A 268 -52.82 69.76 20.76
N THR A 269 -53.48 70.79 20.24
CA THR A 269 -52.90 71.92 19.51
C THR A 269 -53.39 73.21 20.17
N GLU A 270 -52.74 74.34 19.88
CA GLU A 270 -53.19 75.65 20.38
C GLU A 270 -54.63 75.95 19.96
N PHE A 271 -54.99 75.56 18.74
CA PHE A 271 -56.35 75.67 18.22
C PHE A 271 -57.33 74.67 18.84
N SER A 272 -56.92 73.45 19.17
CA SER A 272 -57.84 72.51 19.84
C SER A 272 -58.26 73.01 21.24
N ARG A 273 -57.44 73.84 21.90
CA ARG A 273 -57.79 74.42 23.21
C ARG A 273 -58.92 75.45 23.12
N THR A 274 -59.06 76.15 22.01
CA THR A 274 -60.14 77.13 21.82
C THR A 274 -61.48 76.47 21.50
N ALA A 275 -61.47 75.23 20.99
CA ALA A 275 -62.65 74.44 20.66
C ALA A 275 -62.95 73.32 21.68
N GLN A 276 -62.46 73.44 22.93
CA GLN A 276 -62.55 72.37 23.94
C GLN A 276 -64.00 71.95 24.23
N GLU A 277 -64.95 72.89 24.28
CA GLU A 277 -66.38 72.59 24.51
C GLU A 277 -66.97 71.68 23.41
N LEU A 278 -66.60 71.93 22.15
CA LEU A 278 -67.02 71.12 21.01
C LEU A 278 -66.34 69.75 21.02
N ILE A 279 -65.08 69.67 21.44
CA ILE A 279 -64.33 68.41 21.58
C ILE A 279 -64.99 67.54 22.67
N GLU A 280 -65.31 68.11 23.83
CA GLU A 280 -65.94 67.36 24.93
C GLU A 280 -67.32 66.82 24.52
N LEU A 281 -68.11 67.61 23.81
CA LEU A 281 -69.46 67.20 23.40
C LEU A 281 -69.43 66.17 22.27
N TYR A 282 -68.70 66.42 21.19
CA TYR A 282 -68.77 65.59 19.98
C TYR A 282 -67.72 64.47 19.94
N LEU A 283 -66.53 64.68 20.51
CA LEU A 283 -65.44 63.70 20.48
C LEU A 283 -65.43 62.80 21.72
N LEU A 284 -65.66 63.34 22.93
CA LEU A 284 -65.67 62.53 24.15
C LEU A 284 -67.02 61.88 24.46
N ARG A 285 -68.15 62.61 24.31
CA ARG A 285 -69.49 62.06 24.62
C ARG A 285 -70.12 61.28 23.46
N GLN A 286 -69.90 61.72 22.21
CA GLN A 286 -70.55 61.13 21.02
C GLN A 286 -69.59 60.30 20.15
N ASP A 287 -68.28 60.29 20.42
CA ASP A 287 -67.24 59.55 19.70
C ASP A 287 -67.31 59.67 18.16
N SER A 288 -67.65 60.87 17.65
CA SER A 288 -67.88 61.11 16.22
C SER A 288 -67.06 62.30 15.71
N ILE A 289 -65.96 61.98 15.02
CA ILE A 289 -65.11 62.97 14.34
C ILE A 289 -65.86 63.73 13.25
N PRO A 290 -66.69 63.09 12.39
CA PRO A 290 -67.46 63.83 11.39
C PRO A 290 -68.45 64.83 12.00
N ALA A 291 -69.10 64.49 13.12
CA ALA A 291 -69.99 65.41 13.82
C ALA A 291 -69.23 66.59 14.40
N PHE A 292 -68.07 66.33 15.02
CA PHE A 292 -67.18 67.38 15.52
C PHE A 292 -66.72 68.35 14.43
N LEU A 293 -66.18 67.84 13.32
CA LEU A 293 -65.69 68.68 12.21
C LEU A 293 -66.82 69.48 11.55
N SER A 294 -68.01 68.91 11.43
CA SER A 294 -69.17 69.62 10.89
C SER A 294 -69.61 70.77 11.81
N ALA A 295 -69.72 70.52 13.12
CA ALA A 295 -70.07 71.55 14.10
C ALA A 295 -69.02 72.67 14.15
N LEU A 296 -67.73 72.30 14.12
CA LEU A 296 -66.62 73.24 14.09
C LEU A 296 -66.60 74.08 12.81
N THR A 297 -66.95 73.49 11.66
CA THR A 297 -67.05 74.24 10.40
C THR A 297 -68.14 75.31 10.47
N LEU A 298 -69.30 74.96 11.03
CA LEU A 298 -70.41 75.91 11.21
C LEU A 298 -70.05 77.02 12.20
N ASP A 299 -69.37 76.69 13.31
CA ASP A 299 -68.88 77.67 14.28
C ASP A 299 -67.87 78.63 13.65
N LEU A 300 -66.82 78.13 13.00
CA LEU A 300 -65.83 78.96 12.30
C LEU A 300 -66.45 79.82 11.20
N PHE A 301 -67.37 79.25 10.41
CA PHE A 301 -68.09 80.01 9.40
C PHE A 301 -68.92 81.13 10.02
N SER A 302 -69.63 80.84 11.13
CA SER A 302 -70.41 81.86 11.84
C SER A 302 -69.51 83.01 12.31
N ARG A 303 -68.37 82.71 12.94
CA ARG A 303 -67.39 83.72 13.40
C ARG A 303 -66.83 84.57 12.27
N GLN A 304 -66.63 83.98 11.09
CA GLN A 304 -66.16 84.71 9.91
C GLN A 304 -67.26 85.59 9.25
N THR A 305 -68.54 85.23 9.43
CA THR A 305 -69.69 85.99 8.89
C THR A 305 -70.28 87.02 9.86
N VAL A 306 -69.92 86.96 11.15
CA VAL A 306 -70.24 88.00 12.13
C VAL A 306 -69.28 89.17 11.90
N ALA A 307 -69.66 90.04 10.96
CA ALA A 307 -69.16 91.41 10.84
C ALA A 307 -69.95 92.35 11.76
#